data_AF-A0A8I1N9Q0-F1
#
_entry.id   AF-A0A8I1N9Q0-F1
#
_cell.length_a   1.000
_cell.length_b   1.000
_cell.length_c   1.000
_cell.angle_alpha   90.00
_cell.angle_beta   90.00
_cell.angle_gamma   90.00
#
_symmetry.space_group_name_H-M   'P 1'
#
loop_
_entity.id
_entity.type
_entity.pdbx_description
1 polymer ?
#
loop_
_entity_poly.entity_id
_entity_poly.type
_entity_poly.pdbx_seq_one_letter_code
_entity_poly.pdbx_strand_id
1 'polypeptide(L)'
;MAAFESVEELIRAARNGRSQKEFADLLEVDQSMVSKYERGKASPPITVINRCMRLVHTAESESTPTAEQLAERVRVTLADPDLAQVRSALSRLVDAFASEHAQPRSAGPALK
;
A
#
# COMPACT_ATOMS: atom_id res chain seq x y z
N MET A 1 12.15 2.23 6.31
CA MET A 1 11.10 2.43 7.32
C MET A 1 11.20 3.86 7.80
N ALA A 2 10.22 4.71 7.53
CA ALA A 2 10.09 5.90 8.36
C ALA A 2 9.88 5.45 9.80
N ALA A 3 10.81 5.81 10.67
CA ALA A 3 10.66 5.62 12.09
C ALA A 3 9.97 6.87 12.62
N PHE A 4 8.76 6.71 13.16
CA PHE A 4 8.07 7.77 13.91
C PHE A 4 8.44 7.62 15.38
N GLU A 5 8.87 8.70 16.01
CA GLU A 5 9.27 8.68 17.42
C GLU A 5 8.06 8.82 18.35
N SER A 6 6.88 9.14 17.79
CA SER A 6 5.65 9.37 18.55
C SER A 6 4.37 9.12 17.73
N VAL A 7 3.25 8.95 18.44
CA VAL A 7 1.92 8.76 17.82
C VAL A 7 1.46 10.05 17.14
N GLU A 8 1.79 11.21 17.71
CA GLU A 8 1.50 12.53 17.15
C GLU A 8 2.17 12.70 15.79
N GLU A 9 3.43 12.28 15.69
CA GLU A 9 4.21 12.35 14.46
C GLU A 9 3.65 11.43 13.37
N LEU A 10 3.33 10.17 13.73
CA LEU A 10 2.66 9.23 12.83
C LEU A 10 1.37 9.82 12.24
N ILE A 11 0.54 10.48 13.07
CA ILE A 11 -0.74 11.03 12.64
C ILE A 11 -0.54 12.23 11.71
N ARG A 12 0.42 13.13 12.02
CA ARG A 12 0.76 14.24 11.13
C ARG A 12 1.31 13.77 9.79
N ALA A 13 2.15 12.72 9.80
CA ALA A 13 2.67 12.11 8.59
C ALA A 13 1.55 11.47 7.75
N ALA A 14 0.66 10.71 8.39
CA ALA A 14 -0.48 10.06 7.73
C ALA A 14 -1.46 11.05 7.09
N ARG A 15 -1.58 12.26 7.65
CA ARG A 15 -2.41 13.33 7.07
C ARG A 15 -1.93 13.72 5.66
N ASN A 16 -0.62 13.69 5.41
CA ASN A 16 0.01 13.88 4.10
C ASN A 16 -0.58 15.07 3.31
N GLY A 17 -0.51 16.27 3.88
CA GLY A 17 -0.96 17.51 3.25
C GLY A 17 -2.46 17.80 3.30
N ARG A 18 -3.32 16.82 3.65
CA ARG A 18 -4.78 17.03 3.80
C ARG A 18 -5.08 18.02 4.94
N SER A 19 -6.21 18.70 4.88
CA SER A 19 -6.73 19.43 6.05
C SER A 19 -7.09 18.47 7.18
N GLN A 20 -7.15 18.97 8.42
CA GLN A 20 -7.59 18.14 9.55
C GLN A 20 -9.03 17.65 9.38
N LYS A 21 -9.88 18.40 8.65
CA LYS A 21 -11.26 17.99 8.38
C LYS A 21 -11.31 16.82 7.40
N GLU A 22 -10.67 16.94 6.25
CA GLU A 22 -10.61 15.86 5.26
C GLU A 22 -9.97 14.60 5.83
N PHE A 23 -8.96 14.76 6.68
CA PHE A 23 -8.32 13.63 7.33
C PHE A 23 -9.21 12.99 8.40
N ALA A 24 -10.02 13.78 9.12
CA ALA A 24 -10.99 13.28 10.06
C ALA A 24 -12.09 12.48 9.36
N ASP A 25 -12.58 12.98 8.22
CA ASP A 25 -13.55 12.27 7.37
C ASP A 25 -12.98 10.92 6.91
N LEU A 26 -11.69 10.87 6.50
CA LEU A 26 -11.00 9.63 6.11
C LEU A 26 -10.83 8.62 7.28
N LEU A 27 -10.70 9.12 8.50
CA LEU A 27 -10.54 8.33 9.71
C LEU A 27 -11.88 8.01 10.40
N GLU A 28 -12.98 8.56 9.89
CA GLU A 28 -14.32 8.46 10.48
C GLU A 28 -14.37 8.96 11.94
N VAL A 29 -13.70 10.08 12.21
CA VAL A 29 -13.69 10.75 13.52
C VAL A 29 -14.01 12.24 13.37
N ASP A 30 -14.26 12.93 14.47
CA ASP A 30 -14.40 14.38 14.45
C ASP A 30 -13.06 15.07 14.19
N GLN A 31 -13.08 16.18 13.45
CA GLN A 31 -11.89 17.02 13.22
C GLN A 31 -11.24 17.49 14.54
N SER A 32 -12.04 17.72 15.57
CA SER A 32 -11.53 18.10 16.90
C SER A 32 -10.70 16.98 17.54
N MET A 33 -10.98 15.71 17.24
CA MET A 33 -10.21 14.56 17.71
C MET A 33 -8.88 14.48 16.99
N VAL A 34 -8.84 14.68 15.67
CA VAL A 34 -7.59 14.78 14.91
C VAL A 34 -6.69 15.87 15.50
N SER A 35 -7.23 17.06 15.79
CA SER A 35 -6.48 18.15 16.43
C SER A 35 -5.94 17.78 17.83
N LYS A 36 -6.69 17.01 18.63
CA LYS A 36 -6.22 16.54 19.94
C LYS A 36 -5.14 15.48 19.81
N TYR A 37 -5.29 14.54 18.87
CA TYR A 37 -4.31 13.50 18.60
C TYR A 37 -3.00 14.09 18.12
N GLU A 38 -3.03 15.01 17.15
CA GLU A 38 -1.83 15.67 16.64
C GLU A 38 -1.13 16.56 17.69
N ARG A 39 -1.77 16.88 18.82
CA ARG A 39 -1.17 17.66 19.91
C ARG A 39 -0.82 16.82 21.15
N GLY A 40 -1.03 15.50 21.10
CA GLY A 40 -0.85 14.61 22.25
C GLY A 40 -1.82 14.90 23.40
N LYS A 41 -2.95 15.57 23.11
CA LYS A 41 -3.98 15.90 24.12
C LYS A 41 -5.01 14.81 24.30
N ALA A 42 -5.03 13.81 23.43
CA ALA A 42 -5.82 12.59 23.56
C ALA A 42 -5.04 11.42 22.94
N SER A 43 -5.20 10.24 23.53
CA SER A 43 -4.67 9.00 22.94
C SER A 43 -5.66 8.50 21.88
N PRO A 44 -5.23 8.21 20.64
CA PRO A 44 -6.10 7.66 19.62
C PRO A 44 -6.41 6.17 19.88
N PRO A 45 -7.59 5.69 19.49
CA PRO A 45 -7.88 4.27 19.44
C PRO A 45 -6.89 3.52 18.53
N ILE A 46 -6.64 2.24 18.84
CA ILE A 46 -5.73 1.38 18.05
C ILE A 46 -6.16 1.29 16.57
N THR A 47 -7.46 1.40 16.29
CA THR A 47 -8.01 1.41 14.92
C THR A 47 -7.51 2.60 14.11
N VAL A 48 -7.44 3.78 14.73
CA VAL A 48 -6.90 5.01 14.13
C VAL A 48 -5.40 4.86 13.90
N ILE A 49 -4.65 4.37 14.89
CA ILE A 49 -3.20 4.13 14.77
C ILE A 49 -2.90 3.19 13.60
N ASN A 50 -3.62 2.06 13.52
CA ASN A 50 -3.46 1.10 12.43
C ASN A 50 -3.81 1.69 11.06
N ARG A 51 -4.82 2.57 10.99
CA ARG A 51 -5.18 3.25 9.74
C ARG A 51 -4.09 4.23 9.32
N CYS A 52 -3.57 5.03 10.25
CA CYS A 52 -2.45 5.94 10.00
C CYS A 52 -1.19 5.20 9.55
N MET A 53 -0.84 4.08 10.20
CA MET A 53 0.26 3.21 9.79
C MET A 53 0.10 2.75 8.33
N ARG A 54 -1.07 2.27 7.93
CA ARG A 54 -1.29 1.87 6.52
C ARG A 54 -1.14 3.03 5.54
N LEU A 55 -1.62 4.22 5.90
CA LEU A 55 -1.55 5.39 5.03
C LEU A 55 -0.11 5.84 4.78
N VAL A 56 0.74 5.89 5.81
CA VAL A 56 2.15 6.26 5.64
C VAL A 56 2.92 5.22 4.82
N HIS A 57 2.64 3.93 5.01
CA HIS A 57 3.29 2.88 4.23
C HIS A 57 2.82 2.86 2.77
N THR A 58 1.53 3.19 2.53
CA THR A 58 1.00 3.25 1.16
C THR A 58 1.53 4.48 0.42
N ALA A 59 1.65 5.63 1.09
CA ALA A 59 2.24 6.84 0.53
C ALA A 59 3.74 6.67 0.22
N GLU A 60 4.50 5.96 1.07
CA GLU A 60 5.89 5.58 0.76
C GLU A 60 5.98 4.57 -0.40
N SER A 61 4.96 3.72 -0.56
CA SER A 61 4.87 2.73 -1.63
C SER A 61 4.43 3.31 -2.99
N GLU A 62 4.23 4.64 -3.10
CA GLU A 62 4.08 5.30 -4.42
C GLU A 62 5.37 5.29 -5.25
N SER A 63 6.49 4.84 -4.66
CA SER A 63 7.60 4.30 -5.43
C SER A 63 7.21 2.90 -5.92
N THR A 64 6.86 2.78 -7.21
CA THR A 64 6.63 1.49 -7.86
C THR A 64 7.78 0.54 -7.49
N PRO A 65 7.53 -0.57 -6.77
CA PRO A 65 8.59 -1.46 -6.36
C PRO A 65 9.30 -2.00 -7.59
N THR A 66 10.62 -2.10 -7.54
CA THR A 66 11.35 -2.74 -8.64
C THR A 66 10.94 -4.22 -8.72
N ALA A 67 11.14 -4.83 -9.89
CA ALA A 67 10.82 -6.24 -10.08
C ALA A 67 11.54 -7.13 -9.05
N GLU A 68 12.77 -6.77 -8.67
CA GLU A 68 13.58 -7.48 -7.68
C GLU A 68 12.99 -7.37 -6.28
N GLN A 69 12.55 -6.16 -5.87
CA GLN A 69 11.93 -5.93 -4.57
C GLN A 69 10.60 -6.68 -4.45
N LEU A 70 9.82 -6.70 -5.53
CA LEU A 70 8.56 -7.44 -5.57
C LEU A 70 8.83 -8.96 -5.52
N ALA A 71 9.78 -9.46 -6.30
CA ALA A 71 10.16 -10.86 -6.30
C ALA A 71 10.62 -11.32 -4.91
N GLU A 72 11.42 -10.50 -4.23
CA GLU A 72 11.88 -10.81 -2.88
C GLU A 72 10.73 -10.85 -1.87
N ARG A 73 9.81 -9.88 -1.94
CA ARG A 73 8.63 -9.88 -1.07
C ARG A 73 7.75 -11.11 -1.29
N VAL A 74 7.57 -11.53 -2.55
CA VAL A 74 6.84 -12.76 -2.88
C VAL A 74 7.54 -13.99 -2.30
N ARG A 75 8.88 -14.09 -2.39
CA ARG A 75 9.64 -15.21 -1.80
C ARG A 75 9.46 -15.28 -0.29
N VAL A 76 9.59 -14.15 0.40
CA VAL A 76 9.51 -14.08 1.87
C VAL A 76 8.08 -14.37 2.35
N THR A 77 7.08 -13.69 1.79
CA THR A 77 5.68 -13.83 2.21
C THR A 77 5.11 -15.21 1.90
N LEU A 78 5.56 -15.84 0.81
CA LEU A 78 5.10 -17.16 0.41
C LEU A 78 6.14 -18.25 0.72
N ALA A 79 7.06 -18.05 1.66
CA ALA A 79 8.06 -19.05 2.02
C ALA A 79 7.44 -20.30 2.65
N ASP A 80 6.27 -20.17 3.27
CA ASP A 80 5.55 -21.26 3.92
C ASP A 80 5.25 -22.41 2.92
N PRO A 81 5.62 -23.67 3.23
CA PRO A 81 5.28 -24.83 2.41
C PRO A 81 3.79 -24.94 2.05
N ASP A 82 2.89 -24.55 2.96
CA ASP A 82 1.43 -24.63 2.76
C ASP A 82 0.94 -23.65 1.68
N LEU A 83 1.75 -22.64 1.34
CA LEU A 83 1.47 -21.66 0.29
C LEU A 83 2.01 -22.08 -1.09
N ALA A 84 2.40 -23.35 -1.27
CA ALA A 84 2.92 -23.86 -2.54
C ALA A 84 1.97 -23.63 -3.73
N GLN A 85 0.67 -23.81 -3.51
CA GLN A 85 -0.33 -23.59 -4.56
C GLN A 85 -0.38 -22.11 -4.99
N VAL A 86 -0.26 -21.18 -4.03
CA VAL A 86 -0.25 -19.73 -4.30
C VAL A 86 0.98 -19.34 -5.11
N ARG A 87 2.16 -19.87 -4.76
CA ARG A 87 3.39 -19.67 -5.55
C ARG A 87 3.24 -20.15 -6.99
N SER A 88 2.65 -21.34 -7.18
CA SER A 88 2.43 -21.90 -8.52
C SER A 88 1.45 -21.07 -9.35
N ALA A 89 0.36 -20.60 -8.73
CA ALA A 89 -0.62 -19.75 -9.38
C ALA A 89 0.00 -18.41 -9.84
N LEU A 90 0.79 -17.77 -8.98
CA LEU A 90 1.51 -16.53 -9.32
C LEU A 90 2.50 -16.74 -10.46
N SER A 91 3.28 -17.83 -10.46
CA SER A 91 4.20 -18.15 -11.56
C SER A 91 3.46 -18.24 -12.89
N ARG A 92 2.36 -19.00 -12.95
CA ARG A 92 1.56 -19.14 -14.17
C ARG A 92 0.98 -17.81 -14.65
N LEU A 93 0.57 -16.95 -13.72
CA LEU A 93 0.04 -15.63 -14.06
C LEU A 93 1.12 -14.74 -14.68
N VAL A 94 2.34 -14.75 -14.11
CA VAL A 94 3.49 -14.03 -14.66
C VAL A 94 3.86 -14.56 -16.06
N ASP A 95 3.89 -15.88 -16.24
CA ASP A 95 4.18 -16.50 -17.53
C ASP A 95 3.13 -16.13 -18.59
N ALA A 96 1.85 -16.07 -18.21
CA ALA A 96 0.77 -15.68 -19.11
C ALA A 96 0.91 -14.22 -19.58
N PHE A 97 1.18 -13.29 -18.66
CA PHE A 97 1.41 -11.88 -19.02
C PHE A 97 2.68 -11.68 -19.86
N ALA A 98 3.77 -12.38 -19.52
CA ALA A 98 4.99 -12.32 -20.32
C ALA A 98 4.74 -12.81 -21.76
N SER A 99 3.94 -13.87 -21.92
CA SER A 99 3.56 -14.42 -23.22
C SER A 99 2.67 -13.47 -24.03
N GLU A 100 1.72 -12.79 -23.37
CA GLU A 100 0.84 -11.79 -23.99
C GLU A 100 1.62 -10.56 -24.47
N HIS A 101 2.58 -10.08 -23.67
CA HIS A 101 3.43 -8.95 -24.05
C HIS A 101 4.51 -9.29 -25.08
N ALA A 102 4.88 -10.56 -25.21
CA ALA A 102 5.81 -11.04 -26.24
C ALA A 102 5.16 -11.25 -27.61
N GLN A 103 3.83 -11.38 -27.68
CA GLN A 103 3.12 -11.42 -28.96
C GLN A 103 2.94 -10.00 -29.51
N PRO A 104 3.60 -9.63 -30.63
CA PRO A 104 3.22 -8.40 -31.32
C PRO A 104 1.74 -8.57 -31.71
N ARG A 105 0.91 -7.57 -31.39
CA ARG A 105 -0.47 -7.48 -31.90
C ARG A 105 -0.40 -7.70 -33.41
N SER A 106 -0.75 -8.89 -33.87
CA SER A 106 -0.79 -9.19 -35.29
C SER A 106 -1.82 -8.25 -35.89
N ALA A 107 -1.34 -7.34 -36.73
CA ALA A 107 -2.17 -6.42 -37.47
C ALA A 107 -3.26 -7.23 -38.19
N GLY A 108 -4.52 -6.92 -37.89
CA GLY A 108 -5.67 -7.51 -38.56
C GLY A 108 -5.58 -7.30 -40.08
N PRO A 109 -6.20 -8.18 -40.89
CA PRO A 109 -6.02 -8.16 -42.33
C PRO A 109 -6.57 -6.86 -42.91
N ALA A 110 -5.74 -6.14 -43.66
CA ALA A 110 -6.19 -5.01 -44.47
C ALA A 110 -7.05 -5.54 -45.61
N LEU A 111 -8.37 -5.34 -45.50
CA LEU A 111 -9.33 -5.54 -46.58
C LEU A 111 -9.04 -4.53 -47.70
N LYS A 112 -8.83 -5.05 -48.92
CA LYS A 112 -8.99 -4.32 -50.19
C LYS A 112 -9.92 -5.14 -51.09
#